data_AF-A0A498NVZ7-F1
#
_entry.id   AF-A0A498NVZ7-F1
#
_cell.length_a   1.000
_cell.length_b   1.000
_cell.length_c   1.000
_cell.angle_alpha   90.00
_cell.angle_beta   90.00
_cell.angle_gamma   90.00
#
_symmetry.space_group_name_H-M   'P 1'
#
loop_
_entity.id
_entity.type
_entity.pdbx_description
1 polymer ?
#
loop_
_entity_poly.entity_id
_entity_poly.type
_entity_poly.pdbx_seq_one_letter_code
_entity_poly.pdbx_strand_id
1 'polypeptide(L)'
;MDDKDVTFIKELIEGAKTSEWTHKGRDEEKSFLYEIVANKQNGIDVDKWDYFARDCHHLGIQNSFDHQRLLKFARVCEVNRRKHICFRDKEADNVYDMFRTRYTLHRQAYQHKIANIIENLLAEAVIRADRNLHEGKPEDMLKISEAIKTADDYSKLTDIVRKACFDSNNESSVR
;
A
#
# COMPACT_ATOMS: atom_id res chain seq x y z
N MET A 1 17.44 11.88 13.75
CA MET A 1 17.00 10.47 13.87
C MET A 1 18.25 9.62 13.80
N ASP A 2 18.37 8.59 14.62
CA ASP A 2 19.55 7.70 14.60
C ASP A 2 19.54 6.82 13.33
N ASP A 3 20.72 6.44 12.81
CA ASP A 3 20.85 5.62 11.61
C ASP A 3 20.20 4.24 11.80
N LYS A 4 20.24 3.72 13.03
CA LYS A 4 19.56 2.48 13.41
C LYS A 4 18.04 2.62 13.34
N ASP A 5 17.51 3.79 13.71
CA ASP A 5 16.07 4.08 13.61
C ASP A 5 15.63 4.28 12.16
N VAL A 6 16.45 4.92 11.33
CA VAL A 6 16.17 5.04 9.89
C VAL A 6 16.13 3.66 9.24
N THR A 7 17.07 2.79 9.58
CA THR A 7 17.10 1.40 9.12
C THR A 7 15.84 0.66 9.57
N PHE A 8 15.48 0.77 10.85
CA PHE A 8 14.28 0.14 11.39
C PHE A 8 13.01 0.59 10.65
N ILE A 9 12.85 1.90 10.38
CA ILE A 9 11.68 2.40 9.65
C ILE A 9 11.61 1.83 8.24
N LYS A 10 12.75 1.76 7.51
CA LYS A 10 12.78 1.14 6.18
C LYS A 10 12.36 -0.32 6.23
N GLU A 11 12.87 -1.06 7.21
CA GLU A 11 12.52 -2.47 7.40
C GLU A 11 11.04 -2.66 7.79
N LEU A 12 10.43 -1.73 8.54
CA LEU A 12 8.99 -1.75 8.83
C LEU A 12 8.13 -1.54 7.58
N ILE A 13 8.58 -0.70 6.64
CA ILE A 13 7.88 -0.41 5.37
C ILE A 13 8.01 -1.59 4.41
N GLU A 14 9.22 -2.13 4.25
CA GLU A 14 9.47 -3.30 3.38
C GLU A 14 8.80 -4.57 3.94
N GLY A 15 8.80 -4.70 5.27
CA GLY A 15 8.24 -5.81 6.03
C GLY A 15 9.25 -6.94 6.28
N ALA A 16 9.09 -7.61 7.42
CA ALA A 16 10.00 -8.66 7.89
C ALA A 16 9.63 -10.05 7.38
N LYS A 17 10.59 -10.76 6.76
CA LYS A 17 10.46 -12.20 6.47
C LYS A 17 10.88 -13.01 7.70
N THR A 18 10.26 -14.18 7.89
CA THR A 18 10.30 -14.89 9.19
C THR A 18 11.18 -16.13 9.26
N SER A 19 11.78 -16.58 8.16
CA SER A 19 12.61 -17.79 8.18
C SER A 19 13.85 -17.63 9.06
N GLU A 20 14.50 -16.47 9.05
CA GLU A 20 15.71 -16.17 9.84
C GLU A 20 15.72 -14.70 10.27
N TRP A 21 16.31 -14.38 11.44
CA TRP A 21 16.42 -13.00 11.90
C TRP A 21 17.57 -12.27 11.20
N THR A 22 17.23 -11.47 10.18
CA THR A 22 18.21 -10.72 9.37
C THR A 22 18.13 -9.20 9.57
N HIS A 23 17.21 -8.74 10.41
CA HIS A 23 16.94 -7.32 10.62
C HIS A 23 17.98 -6.65 11.51
N LYS A 24 18.38 -5.44 11.14
CA LYS A 24 19.43 -4.65 11.78
C LYS A 24 18.89 -3.50 12.62
N GLY A 25 17.69 -3.01 12.30
CA GLY A 25 17.06 -1.89 12.99
C GLY A 25 16.73 -2.21 14.44
N ARG A 26 16.38 -3.47 14.74
CA ARG A 26 16.10 -3.96 16.10
C ARG A 26 16.57 -5.41 16.24
N ASP A 27 16.74 -5.85 17.48
CA ASP A 27 17.12 -7.23 17.81
C ASP A 27 15.86 -8.11 17.87
N GLU A 28 16.04 -9.44 17.81
CA GLU A 28 14.95 -10.43 17.77
C GLU A 28 13.98 -10.33 18.97
N GLU A 29 14.46 -9.87 20.12
CA GLU A 29 13.64 -9.57 21.30
C GLU A 29 12.51 -8.55 21.05
N LYS A 30 12.62 -7.76 19.97
CA LYS A 30 11.63 -6.78 19.52
C LYS A 30 10.95 -7.17 18.21
N SER A 31 10.96 -8.45 17.88
CA SER A 31 10.35 -9.02 16.66
C SER A 31 8.91 -8.59 16.40
N PHE A 32 8.10 -8.54 17.46
CA PHE A 32 6.69 -8.17 17.38
C PHE A 32 6.46 -6.77 16.79
N LEU A 33 7.45 -5.86 16.83
CA LEU A 33 7.30 -4.53 16.24
C LEU A 33 7.15 -4.59 14.70
N TYR A 34 7.75 -5.59 14.06
CA TYR A 34 7.67 -5.78 12.61
C TYR A 34 6.31 -6.36 12.14
N GLU A 35 5.44 -6.71 13.08
CA GLU A 35 4.09 -7.21 12.79
C GLU A 35 3.04 -6.09 12.79
N ILE A 36 3.45 -4.83 13.08
CA ILE A 36 2.52 -3.70 13.21
C ILE A 36 2.20 -3.08 11.85
N VAL A 37 3.22 -2.69 11.08
CA VAL A 37 3.07 -1.85 9.88
C VAL A 37 2.82 -2.66 8.62
N ALA A 38 3.71 -3.61 8.31
CA ALA A 38 3.62 -4.47 7.14
C ALA A 38 3.87 -5.93 7.53
N ASN A 39 2.83 -6.61 8.00
CA ASN A 39 2.95 -7.94 8.57
C ASN A 39 3.01 -9.01 7.46
N LYS A 40 4.22 -9.45 7.11
CA LYS A 40 4.40 -10.47 6.06
C LYS A 40 4.12 -11.91 6.52
N GLN A 41 3.86 -12.15 7.82
CA GLN A 41 3.58 -13.49 8.33
C GLN A 41 2.17 -13.95 8.00
N ASN A 42 1.19 -13.09 8.29
CA ASN A 42 -0.23 -13.42 8.19
C ASN A 42 -1.07 -12.28 7.59
N GLY A 43 -0.45 -11.13 7.31
CA GLY A 43 -1.13 -9.97 6.74
C GLY A 43 -2.03 -9.23 7.71
N ILE A 44 -1.98 -9.45 9.03
CA ILE A 44 -2.72 -8.67 10.02
C ILE A 44 -1.86 -7.48 10.44
N ASP A 45 -2.17 -6.28 9.93
CA ASP A 45 -1.43 -5.04 10.18
C ASP A 45 -2.35 -3.82 10.16
N VAL A 46 -1.84 -2.69 10.67
CA VAL A 46 -2.61 -1.44 10.84
C VAL A 46 -2.97 -0.76 9.51
N ASP A 47 -2.21 -1.03 8.44
CA ASP A 47 -2.53 -0.57 7.08
C ASP A 47 -3.94 -1.02 6.67
N LYS A 48 -4.23 -2.31 6.86
CA LYS A 48 -5.56 -2.88 6.59
C LYS A 48 -6.66 -2.30 7.45
N TRP A 49 -6.36 -2.04 8.72
CA TRP A 49 -7.35 -1.52 9.65
C TRP A 49 -7.82 -0.13 9.22
N ASP A 50 -6.88 0.73 8.80
CA ASP A 50 -7.19 2.06 8.30
C ASP A 50 -7.97 2.01 6.99
N TYR A 51 -7.44 1.34 5.97
CA TYR A 51 -8.09 1.38 4.66
C TYR A 51 -9.44 0.64 4.67
N PHE A 52 -9.64 -0.39 5.50
CA PHE A 52 -10.98 -0.98 5.65
C PHE A 52 -11.97 0.04 6.20
N ALA A 53 -11.63 0.74 7.29
CA ALA A 53 -12.51 1.74 7.87
C ALA A 53 -12.78 2.90 6.89
N ARG A 54 -11.71 3.40 6.25
CA ARG A 54 -11.75 4.50 5.29
C ARG A 54 -12.57 4.13 4.05
N ASP A 55 -12.28 3.01 3.42
CA ASP A 55 -12.90 2.65 2.15
C ASP A 55 -14.35 2.22 2.35
N CYS A 56 -14.66 1.47 3.40
CA CYS A 56 -16.05 1.15 3.77
C CYS A 56 -16.89 2.42 3.97
N HIS A 57 -16.35 3.42 4.67
CA HIS A 57 -17.01 4.70 4.85
C HIS A 57 -17.30 5.42 3.51
N HIS A 58 -16.31 5.53 2.63
CA HIS A 58 -16.47 6.25 1.36
C HIS A 58 -17.26 5.47 0.30
N LEU A 59 -17.27 4.14 0.35
CA LEU A 59 -17.97 3.27 -0.59
C LEU A 59 -19.39 2.91 -0.11
N GLY A 60 -19.76 3.25 1.13
CA GLY A 60 -21.05 2.84 1.72
C GLY A 60 -21.16 1.34 1.98
N ILE A 61 -20.03 0.67 2.20
CA ILE A 61 -19.97 -0.76 2.54
C ILE A 61 -19.84 -0.89 4.05
N GLN A 62 -20.57 -1.82 4.67
CA GLN A 62 -20.43 -2.05 6.11
C GLN A 62 -19.09 -2.75 6.41
N ASN A 63 -18.33 -2.19 7.36
CA ASN A 63 -17.16 -2.83 7.94
C ASN A 63 -17.57 -3.61 9.19
N SER A 64 -17.48 -4.94 9.16
CA SER A 64 -17.78 -5.78 10.34
C SER A 64 -16.59 -5.98 11.27
N PHE A 65 -15.38 -5.57 10.85
CA PHE A 65 -14.16 -5.76 11.62
C PHE A 65 -13.93 -4.60 12.61
N ASP A 66 -13.80 -4.93 13.89
CA ASP A 66 -13.50 -3.96 14.96
C ASP A 66 -12.03 -4.05 15.40
N HIS A 67 -11.21 -3.20 14.78
CA HIS A 67 -9.79 -3.10 15.10
C HIS A 67 -9.51 -2.56 16.51
N GLN A 68 -10.36 -1.68 17.05
CA GLN A 68 -10.18 -1.12 18.39
C GLN A 68 -10.36 -2.21 19.45
N ARG A 69 -11.35 -3.07 19.26
CA ARG A 69 -11.55 -4.25 20.09
C ARG A 69 -10.38 -5.22 19.96
N LEU A 70 -9.96 -5.54 18.73
CA LEU A 70 -8.84 -6.45 18.51
C LEU A 70 -7.56 -5.97 19.22
N LEU A 71 -7.25 -4.67 19.12
CA LEU A 71 -6.10 -4.04 19.77
C LEU A 71 -6.15 -4.14 21.31
N LYS A 72 -7.33 -3.98 21.93
CA LYS A 72 -7.51 -4.16 23.39
C LYS A 72 -7.18 -5.58 23.86
N PHE A 73 -7.35 -6.57 22.98
CA PHE A 73 -7.05 -7.98 23.26
C PHE A 73 -5.71 -8.45 22.68
N ALA A 74 -4.87 -7.55 22.16
CA ALA A 74 -3.53 -7.86 21.71
C ALA A 74 -2.55 -7.95 22.89
N ARG A 75 -1.66 -8.95 22.83
CA ARG A 75 -0.56 -9.18 23.76
C ARG A 75 0.67 -9.65 22.99
N VAL A 76 1.85 -9.42 23.56
CA VAL A 76 3.09 -10.02 23.06
C VAL A 76 3.32 -11.33 23.80
N CYS A 77 3.47 -12.42 23.05
CA CYS A 77 3.74 -13.75 23.59
C CYS A 77 4.95 -14.38 22.90
N GLU A 78 5.64 -15.28 23.58
CA GLU A 78 6.72 -16.06 22.99
C GLU A 78 6.13 -17.29 22.27
N VAL A 79 6.40 -17.40 20.97
CA VAL A 79 6.01 -18.52 20.11
C VAL A 79 7.24 -18.95 19.34
N ASN A 80 7.62 -20.23 19.43
CA ASN A 80 8.81 -20.78 18.76
C ASN A 80 10.10 -19.98 19.05
N ARG A 81 10.30 -19.53 20.30
CA ARG A 81 11.45 -18.71 20.76
C ARG A 81 11.52 -17.28 20.22
N ARG A 82 10.44 -16.79 19.60
CA ARG A 82 10.34 -15.41 19.08
C ARG A 82 9.09 -14.72 19.66
N LYS A 83 9.15 -13.40 19.85
CA LYS A 83 8.03 -12.63 20.38
C LYS A 83 7.07 -12.21 19.26
N HIS A 84 5.82 -12.63 19.35
CA HIS A 84 4.78 -12.36 18.36
C HIS A 84 3.62 -11.58 18.99
N ILE A 85 2.93 -10.79 18.18
CA ILE A 85 1.62 -10.23 18.55
C ILE A 85 0.60 -11.37 18.49
N CYS A 86 -0.04 -11.64 19.62
CA CYS A 86 -1.10 -12.63 19.75
C CYS A 86 -2.39 -11.94 20.16
N PHE A 87 -3.49 -12.40 19.57
CA PHE A 87 -4.84 -11.98 19.95
C PHE A 87 -5.48 -13.04 20.84
N ARG A 88 -6.35 -12.60 21.74
CA ARG A 88 -7.10 -13.50 22.62
C ARG A 88 -7.97 -14.45 21.79
N ASP A 89 -8.02 -15.71 22.17
CA ASP A 89 -8.79 -16.79 21.54
C ASP A 89 -10.21 -16.41 21.10
N LYS A 90 -10.98 -15.75 21.97
CA LYS A 90 -12.35 -15.29 21.69
C LYS A 90 -12.49 -14.24 20.59
N GLU A 91 -11.38 -13.66 20.13
CA GLU A 91 -11.36 -12.70 19.01
C GLU A 91 -11.17 -13.39 17.65
N ALA A 92 -11.15 -14.74 17.60
CA ALA A 92 -11.05 -15.49 16.35
C ALA A 92 -12.09 -15.05 15.32
N ASP A 93 -13.37 -14.89 15.72
CA ASP A 93 -14.44 -14.44 14.83
C ASP A 93 -14.19 -13.01 14.31
N ASN A 94 -13.67 -12.10 15.14
CA ASN A 94 -13.31 -10.75 14.71
C ASN A 94 -12.16 -10.78 13.66
N VAL A 95 -11.21 -11.70 13.81
CA VAL A 95 -10.17 -11.92 12.79
C VAL A 95 -10.74 -12.52 11.50
N TYR A 96 -11.70 -13.45 11.58
CA TYR A 96 -12.43 -13.93 10.39
C TYR A 96 -13.19 -12.80 9.69
N ASP A 97 -13.82 -11.92 10.46
CA ASP A 97 -14.52 -10.73 9.97
C ASP A 97 -13.59 -9.77 9.23
N MET A 98 -12.34 -9.64 9.69
CA MET A 98 -11.29 -8.88 9.00
C MET A 98 -11.06 -9.42 7.58
N PHE A 99 -10.82 -10.72 7.44
CA PHE A 99 -10.59 -11.33 6.12
C PHE A 99 -11.84 -11.32 5.23
N ARG A 100 -13.03 -11.49 5.82
CA ARG A 100 -14.30 -11.36 5.09
C ARG A 100 -14.52 -9.94 4.57
N THR A 101 -14.20 -8.92 5.37
CA THR A 101 -14.26 -7.51 4.95
C THR A 101 -13.31 -7.27 3.79
N ARG A 102 -12.06 -7.77 3.90
CA ARG A 102 -11.08 -7.70 2.81
C ARG A 102 -11.61 -8.32 1.51
N TYR A 103 -12.18 -9.52 1.59
CA TYR A 103 -12.77 -10.21 0.43
C TYR A 103 -13.90 -9.39 -0.19
N THR A 104 -14.78 -8.83 0.65
CA THR A 104 -15.92 -8.03 0.21
C THR A 104 -15.47 -6.77 -0.54
N LEU A 105 -14.54 -6.00 0.03
CA LEU A 105 -13.95 -4.82 -0.60
C LEU A 105 -13.27 -5.16 -1.93
N HIS A 106 -12.50 -6.26 -1.97
CA HIS A 106 -11.84 -6.68 -3.20
C HIS A 106 -12.85 -7.01 -4.30
N ARG A 107 -13.88 -7.78 -3.98
CA ARG A 107 -14.88 -8.24 -4.95
C ARG A 107 -15.79 -7.11 -5.42
N GLN A 108 -16.21 -6.23 -4.52
CA GLN A 108 -17.22 -5.21 -4.82
C GLN A 108 -16.62 -3.90 -5.33
N ALA A 109 -15.41 -3.54 -4.90
CA ALA A 109 -14.80 -2.25 -5.22
C ALA A 109 -13.48 -2.41 -5.97
N TYR A 110 -12.44 -2.98 -5.35
CA TYR A 110 -11.08 -2.93 -5.92
C TYR A 110 -10.90 -3.73 -7.21
N GLN A 111 -11.74 -4.73 -7.45
CA GLN A 111 -11.76 -5.52 -8.69
C GLN A 111 -13.08 -5.31 -9.45
N HIS A 112 -13.75 -4.18 -9.21
CA HIS A 112 -14.96 -3.87 -9.94
C HIS A 112 -14.63 -3.74 -11.43
N LYS A 113 -15.29 -4.55 -12.27
CA LYS A 113 -14.98 -4.67 -13.70
C LYS A 113 -14.84 -3.33 -14.44
N ILE A 114 -15.66 -2.35 -14.10
CA ILE A 114 -15.61 -1.02 -14.74
C ILE A 114 -14.40 -0.21 -14.26
N ALA A 115 -14.04 -0.31 -12.97
CA ALA A 115 -12.85 0.35 -12.44
C ALA A 115 -11.59 -0.20 -13.13
N ASN A 116 -11.47 -1.53 -13.22
CA ASN A 116 -10.36 -2.19 -13.91
C ASN A 116 -10.24 -1.77 -15.39
N ILE A 117 -11.37 -1.63 -16.10
CA ILE A 117 -11.36 -1.14 -17.50
C ILE A 117 -10.84 0.31 -17.55
N ILE A 118 -11.32 1.18 -16.66
CA ILE A 118 -10.87 2.58 -16.60
C ILE A 118 -9.37 2.67 -16.27
N GLU A 119 -8.88 1.85 -15.33
CA GLU A 119 -7.46 1.78 -14.97
C GLU A 119 -6.60 1.34 -16.17
N ASN A 120 -7.03 0.32 -16.92
CA ASN A 120 -6.32 -0.12 -18.12
C ASN A 120 -6.30 0.97 -19.21
N LEU A 121 -7.42 1.65 -19.44
CA LEU A 121 -7.49 2.77 -20.39
C LEU A 121 -6.57 3.92 -19.97
N LEU A 122 -6.51 4.23 -18.67
CA LEU A 122 -5.62 5.24 -18.13
C LEU A 122 -4.15 4.84 -18.29
N ALA A 123 -3.80 3.58 -18.02
CA ALA A 123 -2.46 3.06 -18.22
C ALA A 123 -2.04 3.14 -19.70
N GLU A 124 -2.91 2.76 -20.64
CA GLU A 124 -2.65 2.93 -22.08
C GLU A 124 -2.43 4.39 -22.46
N ALA A 125 -3.25 5.31 -21.93
CA ALA A 125 -3.11 6.74 -22.18
C ALA A 125 -1.76 7.27 -21.67
N VAL A 126 -1.36 6.87 -20.46
CA VAL A 126 -0.05 7.24 -19.88
C VAL A 126 1.10 6.67 -20.70
N ILE A 127 1.02 5.43 -21.18
CA ILE A 127 2.05 4.83 -22.06
C ILE A 127 2.16 5.57 -23.39
N ARG A 128 1.04 5.97 -24.00
CA ARG A 128 1.04 6.78 -25.23
C ARG A 128 1.60 8.18 -24.97
N ALA A 129 1.22 8.81 -23.85
CA ALA A 129 1.74 10.12 -23.45
C ALA A 129 3.25 10.08 -23.21
N ASP A 130 3.75 9.05 -22.50
CA ASP A 130 5.18 8.83 -22.29
C ASP A 130 5.91 8.76 -23.63
N ARG A 131 5.41 8.01 -24.61
CA ARG A 131 6.02 7.98 -25.95
C ARG A 131 6.01 9.33 -26.66
N ASN A 132 4.83 9.96 -26.74
CA ASN A 132 4.63 11.17 -27.54
C ASN A 132 5.33 12.40 -26.95
N LEU A 133 5.46 12.48 -25.62
CA LEU A 133 6.21 13.56 -24.96
C LEU A 133 7.71 13.53 -25.29
N HIS A 134 8.24 12.39 -25.79
CA HIS A 134 9.66 12.23 -26.14
C HIS A 134 9.94 12.15 -27.65
N GLU A 135 8.94 12.00 -28.51
CA GLU A 135 9.17 12.03 -29.96
C GLU A 135 9.62 13.44 -30.41
N GLY A 136 10.88 13.56 -30.85
CA GLY A 136 11.45 14.79 -31.39
C GLY A 136 11.88 15.85 -30.36
N LYS A 137 11.88 15.51 -29.07
CA LYS A 137 12.33 16.39 -27.97
C LYS A 137 13.75 16.02 -27.50
N PRO A 138 14.50 16.96 -26.90
CA PRO A 138 15.89 16.74 -26.53
C PRO A 138 16.04 15.61 -25.49
N GLU A 139 17.20 14.95 -25.53
CA GLU A 139 17.51 13.72 -24.79
C GLU A 139 17.49 13.89 -23.26
N ASP A 140 17.53 15.14 -22.78
CA ASP A 140 17.45 15.55 -21.37
C ASP A 140 16.01 15.65 -20.82
N MET A 141 14.99 15.53 -21.67
CA MET A 141 13.60 15.54 -21.22
C MET A 141 13.25 14.20 -20.55
N LEU A 142 12.98 14.25 -19.24
CA LEU A 142 12.64 13.09 -18.40
C LEU A 142 11.32 12.41 -18.80
N LYS A 143 11.36 11.08 -18.88
CA LYS A 143 10.17 10.24 -19.12
C LYS A 143 9.34 10.04 -17.87
N ILE A 144 8.02 9.93 -18.04
CA ILE A 144 7.09 9.52 -16.98
C ILE A 144 7.55 8.17 -16.41
N SER A 145 7.97 7.25 -17.28
CA SER A 145 8.50 5.94 -16.90
C SER A 145 9.84 6.00 -16.14
N GLU A 146 10.58 7.10 -16.22
CA GLU A 146 11.89 7.27 -15.58
C GLU A 146 11.85 8.10 -14.30
N ALA A 147 10.74 8.77 -14.02
CA ALA A 147 10.55 9.58 -12.82
C ALA A 147 10.79 8.78 -11.52
N ILE A 148 10.60 7.45 -11.54
CA ILE A 148 10.88 6.58 -10.39
C ILE A 148 12.35 6.53 -9.96
N LYS A 149 13.29 6.99 -10.81
CA LYS A 149 14.74 6.91 -10.55
C LYS A 149 15.22 7.93 -9.52
N THR A 150 14.51 9.06 -9.36
CA THR A 150 14.86 10.11 -8.39
C THR A 150 13.64 10.46 -7.55
N ALA A 151 13.85 10.72 -6.26
CA ALA A 151 12.75 11.13 -5.38
C ALA A 151 12.15 12.48 -5.81
N ASP A 152 12.98 13.39 -6.32
CA ASP A 152 12.57 14.72 -6.75
C ASP A 152 11.65 14.68 -7.97
N ASP A 153 11.93 13.83 -8.96
CA ASP A 153 11.08 13.70 -10.13
C ASP A 153 9.82 12.90 -9.81
N TYR A 154 9.94 11.81 -9.03
CA TYR A 154 8.79 11.05 -8.57
C TYR A 154 7.81 11.89 -7.75
N SER A 155 8.30 12.83 -6.94
CA SER A 155 7.44 13.70 -6.12
C SER A 155 6.50 14.60 -6.94
N LYS A 156 6.87 14.90 -8.20
CA LYS A 156 6.07 15.69 -9.13
C LYS A 156 5.08 14.82 -9.91
N LEU A 157 5.29 13.51 -9.93
CA LEU A 157 4.45 12.55 -10.62
C LEU A 157 3.19 12.25 -9.80
N THR A 158 2.12 13.01 -10.07
CA THR A 158 0.82 12.91 -9.38
C THR A 158 -0.32 12.81 -10.41
N ASP A 159 -1.56 12.75 -9.93
CA ASP A 159 -2.76 12.80 -10.78
C ASP A 159 -2.83 14.04 -11.69
N ILE A 160 -2.00 15.05 -11.45
CA ILE A 160 -1.82 16.20 -12.35
C ILE A 160 -1.38 15.75 -13.76
N VAL A 161 -0.62 14.65 -13.89
CA VAL A 161 -0.25 14.09 -15.20
C VAL A 161 -1.48 13.67 -15.99
N ARG A 162 -2.52 13.16 -15.32
CA ARG A 162 -3.79 12.85 -15.97
C ARG A 162 -4.37 14.11 -16.60
N LYS A 163 -4.46 15.21 -15.84
CA LYS A 163 -4.99 16.48 -16.34
C LYS A 163 -4.19 17.01 -17.53
N ALA A 164 -2.87 16.98 -17.44
CA ALA A 164 -1.99 17.40 -18.54
C ALA A 164 -2.17 16.58 -19.83
N CYS A 165 -2.41 15.26 -19.71
CA CYS A 165 -2.71 14.40 -20.88
C CYS A 165 -4.07 14.68 -21.52
N PHE A 166 -5.06 15.11 -20.73
CA PHE A 166 -6.36 15.52 -21.27
C PHE A 166 -6.28 16.89 -21.96
N ASP A 167 -5.56 17.84 -21.38
CA ASP A 167 -5.48 19.21 -21.89
C ASP A 167 -4.64 19.31 -23.18
N SER A 168 -3.59 18.49 -23.35
CA SER A 168 -2.74 18.49 -24.56
C SER A 168 -3.45 18.00 -25.84
N ASN A 169 -4.50 17.19 -25.70
CA ASN A 169 -5.34 16.77 -26.82
C ASN A 169 -6.30 17.88 -27.31
N ASN A 170 -6.63 18.84 -26.44
CA ASN A 170 -7.50 19.96 -26.80
C ASN A 170 -6.76 21.03 -27.62
N GLU A 171 -5.46 21.25 -27.39
CA GLU A 171 -4.67 22.17 -28.22
C GLU A 171 -4.38 21.60 -29.63
N SER A 172 -4.37 20.28 -29.75
CA SER A 172 -4.16 19.56 -31.02
C SER A 172 -5.41 19.54 -31.92
N SER A 173 -6.59 19.89 -31.38
CA SER A 173 -7.89 19.86 -32.07
C SER A 173 -8.39 21.24 -32.53
N VAL A 174 -7.58 22.30 -32.35
CA VAL A 174 -7.86 23.69 -32.77
C VAL A 174 -6.87 24.17 -33.85
N ARG A 175 -6.27 23.25 -34.60
CA ARG A 175 -5.47 23.55 -35.79
C ARG A 175 -5.96 22.80 -37.01
#